data_AF-A0A0D3CYR4-F1
#
_entry.id   AF-A0A0D3CYR4-F1
#
_cell.length_a   1.000
_cell.length_b   1.000
_cell.length_c   1.000
_cell.angle_alpha   90.00
_cell.angle_beta   90.00
_cell.angle_gamma   90.00
#
_symmetry.space_group_name_H-M   'P 1'
#
loop_
_entity.id
_entity.type
_entity.pdbx_description
1 polymer ?
#
loop_
_entity_poly.entity_id
_entity_poly.type
_entity_poly.pdbx_seq_one_letter_code
_entity_poly.pdbx_strand_id
1 'polypeptide(L)'
;MRYIHQSLLRFHILLENGGTIEIPHPLESLHHEVELAVVMGEKARDVPEATAMDYIGGYAVALDMTARELQASAKASGLPWTLAKGQDTFTPISSVVSILF
;
A
#
# COMPACT_ATOMS: atom_id res chain seq x y z
N MET A 1 22.66 -15.18 -11.29
CA MET A 1 22.14 -13.80 -11.18
C MET A 1 21.29 -13.53 -12.43
N ARG A 2 20.02 -13.93 -12.42
CA ARG A 2 19.09 -13.76 -13.55
C ARG A 2 18.21 -12.55 -13.24
N TYR A 3 18.21 -11.58 -14.15
CA TYR A 3 17.28 -10.46 -14.16
C TYR A 3 15.86 -11.00 -14.30
N ILE A 4 15.02 -10.77 -13.29
CA ILE A 4 13.58 -10.98 -13.40
C ILE A 4 13.01 -9.75 -14.11
N HIS A 5 12.47 -9.98 -15.30
CA HIS A 5 11.72 -9.01 -16.09
C HIS A 5 10.64 -8.32 -15.25
N GLN A 6 10.60 -6.99 -15.31
CA GLN A 6 9.58 -6.11 -14.70
C GLN A 6 8.15 -6.28 -15.28
N SER A 7 7.80 -7.44 -15.86
CA SER A 7 6.48 -7.68 -16.46
C SER A 7 5.62 -8.71 -15.72
N LEU A 8 6.02 -9.13 -14.50
CA LEU A 8 5.32 -10.18 -13.72
C LEU A 8 5.02 -9.85 -12.25
N LEU A 9 5.31 -8.63 -11.77
CA LEU A 9 4.84 -8.18 -10.45
C LEU A 9 3.58 -7.34 -10.64
N ARG A 10 2.45 -8.00 -10.91
CA ARG A 10 1.17 -7.40 -10.57
C ARG A 10 1.20 -7.28 -9.04
N PHE A 11 1.36 -6.08 -8.50
CA PHE A 11 1.14 -5.86 -7.08
C PHE A 11 -0.35 -6.05 -6.85
N HIS A 12 -0.77 -7.28 -6.60
CA HIS A 12 -2.19 -7.63 -6.45
C HIS A 12 -2.86 -6.86 -5.30
N ILE A 13 -2.07 -6.33 -4.36
CA ILE A 13 -2.53 -5.43 -3.29
C ILE A 13 -2.99 -4.04 -3.78
N LEU A 14 -2.34 -3.46 -4.80
CA LEU A 14 -2.70 -2.14 -5.31
C LEU A 14 -3.95 -2.26 -6.18
N LEU A 15 -4.98 -1.47 -5.85
CA LEU A 15 -6.23 -1.44 -6.59
C LEU A 15 -6.48 -0.02 -7.11
N GLU A 16 -6.56 0.12 -8.42
CA GLU A 16 -6.87 1.40 -9.06
C GLU A 16 -8.31 1.84 -8.76
N ASN A 17 -8.55 3.15 -8.86
CA ASN A 17 -9.87 3.73 -8.69
C ASN A 17 -10.94 3.04 -9.57
N GLY A 18 -12.09 2.73 -8.98
CA GLY A 18 -13.19 2.00 -9.63
C GLY A 18 -13.02 0.48 -9.62
N GLY A 19 -11.90 -0.05 -9.11
CA GLY A 19 -11.73 -1.48 -8.86
C GLY A 19 -12.61 -2.01 -7.72
N THR A 20 -12.78 -3.32 -7.67
CA THR A 20 -13.52 -4.02 -6.61
C THR A 20 -12.56 -4.54 -5.54
N ILE A 21 -12.85 -4.27 -4.28
CA ILE A 21 -12.11 -4.83 -3.14
C ILE A 21 -12.55 -6.28 -2.94
N GLU A 22 -11.59 -7.20 -2.95
CA GLU A 22 -11.79 -8.62 -2.67
C GLU A 22 -11.71 -8.87 -1.16
N ILE A 23 -12.78 -9.40 -0.59
CA ILE A 23 -12.86 -9.72 0.84
C ILE A 23 -12.68 -11.24 0.99
N PRO A 24 -11.51 -11.72 1.46
CA PRO A 24 -11.29 -13.15 1.65
C PRO A 24 -12.23 -13.69 2.71
N HIS A 25 -12.94 -14.78 2.41
CA HIS A 25 -13.84 -15.43 3.34
C HIS A 25 -13.15 -16.58 4.08
N PRO A 26 -13.42 -16.79 5.38
CA PRO A 26 -14.25 -15.95 6.27
C PRO A 26 -13.43 -14.79 6.86
N LEU A 27 -13.89 -13.55 6.67
CA LEU A 27 -13.37 -12.37 7.38
C LEU A 27 -14.54 -11.65 8.04
N GLU A 28 -14.49 -11.51 9.37
CA GLU A 28 -15.59 -10.92 10.14
C GLU A 28 -15.53 -9.39 10.21
N SER A 29 -14.32 -8.84 10.14
CA SER A 29 -14.09 -7.40 10.34
C SER A 29 -13.03 -6.86 9.38
N LEU A 30 -13.49 -6.10 8.38
CA LEU A 30 -12.67 -5.34 7.45
C LEU A 30 -12.85 -3.84 7.71
N HIS A 31 -11.76 -3.15 7.99
CA HIS A 31 -11.75 -1.71 8.24
C HIS A 31 -11.06 -0.98 7.08
N HIS A 32 -11.55 0.23 6.77
CA HIS A 32 -10.86 1.18 5.89
C HIS A 32 -10.14 2.25 6.72
N GLU A 33 -8.90 2.56 6.36
CA GLU A 33 -8.11 3.64 6.95
C GLU A 33 -7.71 4.60 5.83
N VAL A 34 -8.17 5.86 5.86
CA VAL A 34 -7.86 6.83 4.80
C VAL A 34 -6.47 7.41 5.07
N GLU A 35 -5.58 7.31 4.08
CA GLU A 35 -4.18 7.72 4.19
C GLU A 35 -3.76 8.61 3.01
N LEU A 36 -2.82 9.53 3.27
CA LEU A 36 -2.13 10.26 2.20
C LEU A 36 -0.98 9.40 1.68
N ALA A 37 -1.07 8.94 0.44
CA ALA A 37 0.03 8.26 -0.24
C ALA A 37 1.00 9.30 -0.82
N VAL A 38 2.28 9.18 -0.46
CA VAL A 38 3.38 9.95 -1.04
C VAL A 38 4.05 9.11 -2.11
N VAL A 39 4.04 9.61 -3.36
CA VAL A 39 4.65 8.91 -4.49
C VAL A 39 6.07 9.41 -4.69
N MET A 40 7.03 8.50 -4.57
CA MET A 40 8.44 8.81 -4.80
C MET A 40 8.69 9.00 -6.31
N GLY A 41 9.20 10.17 -6.70
CA GLY A 41 9.61 10.47 -8.08
C GLY A 41 11.01 9.95 -8.40
N GLU A 42 11.87 9.87 -7.38
CA GLU A 42 13.24 9.40 -7.49
C GLU A 42 13.58 8.34 -6.45
N LYS A 43 14.64 7.55 -6.70
CA LYS A 43 15.14 6.60 -5.71
C LYS A 43 15.76 7.37 -4.54
N ALA A 44 15.24 7.14 -3.34
CA ALA A 44 15.72 7.75 -2.11
C ALA A 44 16.27 6.67 -1.17
N ARG A 45 17.38 6.98 -0.49
CA ARG A 45 17.91 6.19 0.63
C ARG A 45 18.69 7.12 1.55
N ASP A 46 18.44 7.02 2.86
CA ASP A 46 19.16 7.79 3.89
C ASP A 46 19.15 9.32 3.61
N VAL A 47 18.03 9.84 3.09
CA VAL A 47 17.87 11.24 2.66
C VAL A 47 17.70 12.16 3.87
N PRO A 48 18.45 13.27 3.98
CA PRO A 48 18.20 14.28 5.02
C PRO A 48 16.79 14.85 4.92
N GLU A 49 16.13 15.05 6.07
CA GLU A 49 14.77 15.62 6.14
C GLU A 49 14.65 16.93 5.35
N ALA A 50 15.67 17.80 5.45
CA ALA A 50 15.71 19.09 4.77
C ALA A 50 15.61 19.00 3.24
N THR A 51 15.96 17.85 2.65
CA THR A 51 15.92 17.61 1.19
C THR A 51 14.89 16.56 0.80
N ALA A 52 14.08 16.06 1.73
CA ALA A 52 13.18 14.94 1.47
C ALA A 52 12.11 15.27 0.40
N MET A 53 11.65 16.53 0.37
CA MET A 53 10.64 17.01 -0.57
C MET A 53 11.10 16.95 -2.03
N ASP A 54 12.42 17.04 -2.28
CA ASP A 54 12.99 17.02 -3.63
C ASP A 54 12.81 15.65 -4.32
N TYR A 55 12.51 14.59 -3.56
CA TYR A 55 12.33 13.23 -4.05
C TYR A 55 10.86 12.86 -4.29
N ILE A 56 9.91 13.74 -3.95
CA ILE A 56 8.47 13.48 -4.07
C ILE A 56 8.02 13.82 -5.50
N GLY A 57 7.42 12.84 -6.18
CA GLY A 57 6.85 13.01 -7.52
C GLY A 57 5.36 13.38 -7.52
N GLY A 58 4.63 13.03 -6.46
CA GLY A 58 3.18 13.22 -6.40
C GLY A 58 2.56 12.78 -5.09
N TYR A 59 1.25 13.01 -5.00
CA TYR A 59 0.42 12.53 -3.90
C TYR A 59 -0.82 11.79 -4.43
N ALA A 60 -1.36 10.89 -3.64
CA ALA A 60 -2.65 10.25 -3.88
C ALA A 60 -3.39 10.02 -2.54
N VAL A 61 -4.68 9.73 -2.61
CA VAL A 61 -5.43 9.21 -1.47
C VAL A 61 -5.44 7.69 -1.60
N ALA A 62 -5.09 6.99 -0.52
CA ALA A 62 -5.16 5.54 -0.45
C ALA A 62 -6.03 5.08 0.72
N LEU A 63 -6.53 3.86 0.63
CA LEU A 63 -7.09 3.14 1.76
C LEU A 63 -6.10 2.08 2.22
N ASP A 64 -5.70 2.11 3.48
CA ASP A 64 -4.96 1.03 4.13
C ASP A 64 -5.98 0.03 4.72
N MET A 65 -6.45 -0.89 3.88
CA MET A 65 -7.47 -1.85 4.26
C MET A 65 -6.90 -2.84 5.27
N THR A 66 -7.66 -3.11 6.34
CA THR A 66 -7.19 -3.94 7.45
C THR A 66 -8.22 -4.99 7.84
N ALA A 67 -7.83 -6.27 7.73
CA ALA A 67 -8.54 -7.37 8.37
C ALA A 67 -8.28 -7.30 9.89
N ARG A 68 -9.16 -6.60 10.61
CA ARG A 68 -8.90 -6.15 11.98
C ARG A 68 -8.76 -7.31 12.96
N GLU A 69 -9.58 -8.34 12.79
CA GLU A 69 -9.53 -9.56 13.59
C GLU A 69 -8.15 -10.25 13.46
N LEU A 70 -7.69 -10.45 12.23
CA LEU A 70 -6.39 -11.05 11.94
C LEU A 70 -5.25 -10.21 12.50
N GLN A 71 -5.35 -8.88 12.43
CA GLN A 71 -4.36 -7.98 13.02
C GLN A 71 -4.32 -8.12 14.55
N ALA A 72 -5.49 -8.17 15.20
CA ALA A 72 -5.59 -8.31 16.65
C ALA A 72 -4.99 -9.64 17.12
N SER A 73 -5.31 -10.74 16.42
CA SER A 73 -4.72 -12.06 16.70
C SER A 73 -3.21 -12.05 16.49
N ALA A 74 -2.73 -11.51 15.36
CA ALA A 74 -1.30 -11.44 15.08
C ALA A 74 -0.56 -10.61 16.13
N LYS A 75 -1.11 -9.45 16.52
CA LYS A 75 -0.56 -8.60 17.58
C LYS A 75 -0.49 -9.31 18.93
N ALA A 76 -1.55 -10.03 19.32
CA ALA A 76 -1.58 -10.77 20.59
C ALA A 76 -0.55 -11.91 20.64
N SER A 77 -0.25 -12.53 19.50
CA SER A 77 0.73 -13.61 19.38
C SER A 77 2.13 -13.17 18.96
N GLY A 78 2.37 -11.86 18.78
CA GLY A 78 3.65 -11.34 18.30
C GLY A 78 4.02 -11.75 16.87
N LEU A 79 3.02 -12.06 16.05
CA LEU A 79 3.19 -12.52 14.67
C LEU A 79 3.18 -11.34 13.66
N PRO A 80 3.75 -11.52 12.45
CA PRO A 80 3.68 -10.53 11.38
C PRO A 80 2.25 -10.18 10.97
N TRP A 81 2.05 -8.94 10.51
CA TRP A 81 0.73 -8.45 10.08
C TRP A 81 0.43 -8.71 8.60
N THR A 82 1.28 -9.47 7.89
CA THR A 82 1.14 -9.72 6.45
C THR A 82 -0.25 -10.24 6.07
N LEU A 83 -0.84 -11.14 6.87
CA LEU A 83 -2.19 -11.63 6.60
C LEU A 83 -3.29 -10.59 6.83
N ALA A 84 -3.04 -9.61 7.68
CA ALA A 84 -4.02 -8.58 8.02
C ALA A 84 -4.01 -7.37 7.07
N LYS A 85 -2.85 -7.09 6.47
CA LYS A 85 -2.58 -5.87 5.67
C LYS A 85 -2.17 -6.17 4.22
N GLY A 86 -1.69 -7.38 3.93
CA GLY A 86 -1.06 -7.74 2.66
C GLY A 86 -1.92 -8.58 1.71
N GLN A 87 -3.25 -8.56 1.88
CA GLN A 87 -4.17 -9.27 0.99
C GLN A 87 -4.27 -8.56 -0.37
N ASP A 88 -4.72 -9.29 -1.38
CA ASP A 88 -5.02 -8.70 -2.68
C ASP A 88 -6.07 -7.58 -2.52
N THR A 89 -5.92 -6.52 -3.28
CA THR A 89 -6.77 -5.32 -3.30
C THR A 89 -6.82 -4.47 -2.02
N PHE A 90 -5.97 -4.74 -1.01
CA PHE A 90 -5.97 -4.02 0.28
C PHE A 90 -5.30 -2.64 0.27
N THR A 91 -4.84 -2.17 -0.89
CA THR A 91 -4.42 -0.77 -1.09
C THR A 91 -5.14 -0.15 -2.29
N PRO A 92 -6.45 0.12 -2.19
CA PRO A 92 -7.15 1.02 -3.11
C PRO A 92 -6.49 2.39 -3.12
N ILE A 93 -6.20 2.92 -4.31
CA ILE A 93 -5.50 4.20 -4.47
C ILE A 93 -6.12 5.05 -5.59
N SER A 94 -6.21 6.36 -5.34
CA SER A 94 -6.67 7.32 -6.34
C SER A 94 -5.64 7.51 -7.47
N SER A 95 -6.03 8.22 -8.51
CA SER A 95 -5.06 8.79 -9.44
C SER A 95 -4.07 9.70 -8.69
N VAL A 96 -2.82 9.71 -9.15
CA VAL A 96 -1.76 10.53 -8.60
C VAL A 96 -1.93 11.97 -9.05
N VAL A 97 -1.91 12.90 -8.10
CA VAL A 97 -1.72 14.34 -8.35
C VAL A 97 -0.21 14.59 -8.39
N SER A 98 0.34 14.70 -9.59
CA SER A 98 1.76 14.97 -9.80
C SER A 98 2.13 16.40 -9.40
N ILE A 99 3.33 16.55 -8.82
CA ILE A 99 3.91 17.87 -8.47
C ILE A 99 5.04 18.23 -9.46
N LEU A 100 5.53 17.23 -10.20
CA LEU A 100 6.48 17.41 -11.29
C LEU A 100 5.71 17.79 -12.58
N PHE A 101 6.08 18.91 -13.19
CA PHE A 101 5.58 19.38 -14.48
C PHE A 101 6.35 18.77 -15.65
#